data_AF-A0A9E6DFS1-F1
#
_entry.id   AF-A0A9E6DFS1-F1
#
_cell.length_a   1.000
_cell.length_b   1.000
_cell.length_c   1.000
_cell.angle_alpha   90.00
_cell.angle_beta   90.00
_cell.angle_gamma   90.00
#
_symmetry.space_group_name_H-M   'P 1'
#
loop_
_entity.id
_entity.type
_entity.pdbx_description
1 polymer ?
#
loop_
_entity_poly.entity_id
_entity_poly.type
_entity_poly.pdbx_seq_one_letter_code
_entity_poly.pdbx_strand_id
1 'polypeptide(L)' 'LPVIVGFGIKTPDAARDIASIADGSVVGSAIVNLVEQGKSPAEVLAYVKALADGAHSA' A
#
# COMPACT_ATOMS: atom_id res chain seq x y z
N LEU A 1 14.15 17.38 -0.33
CA LEU A 1 14.35 15.97 0.10
C LEU A 1 12.99 15.29 -0.07
N PRO A 2 12.88 14.08 -0.64
CA PRO A 2 11.59 13.41 -0.80
C PRO A 2 10.98 13.04 0.56
N VAL A 3 9.66 13.13 0.67
CA VAL A 3 8.85 12.87 1.86
C VAL A 3 7.87 11.75 1.56
N ILE A 4 7.90 10.70 2.39
CA ILE A 4 7.08 9.49 2.22
C ILE A 4 6.20 9.30 3.45
N VAL A 5 4.92 8.95 3.26
CA VAL A 5 3.95 8.78 4.36
C VAL A 5 3.60 7.30 4.53
N GLY A 6 3.62 6.80 5.77
CA GLY A 6 3.52 5.36 6.04
C GLY A 6 2.48 4.90 7.06
N PHE A 7 1.58 5.76 7.49
CA PHE A 7 0.63 5.43 8.57
C PHE A 7 -0.79 5.23 8.04
N GLY A 8 -1.42 4.10 8.41
CA GLY A 8 -2.85 3.87 8.19
C GLY A 8 -3.26 3.46 6.76
N ILE A 9 -2.32 3.24 5.85
CA ILE A 9 -2.61 2.94 4.44
C ILE A 9 -2.96 1.45 4.27
N LYS A 10 -4.18 1.17 3.81
CA LYS A 10 -4.73 -0.20 3.68
C LYS A 10 -5.49 -0.45 2.39
N THR A 11 -5.73 0.57 1.57
CA THR A 11 -6.52 0.46 0.33
C THR A 11 -5.80 1.16 -0.82
N PRO A 12 -6.07 0.76 -2.08
CA PRO A 12 -5.54 1.46 -3.25
C PRO A 12 -5.88 2.95 -3.27
N ASP A 13 -7.11 3.31 -2.92
CA ASP A 13 -7.56 4.72 -2.86
C ASP A 13 -6.76 5.50 -1.81
N ALA A 14 -6.53 4.94 -0.61
CA ALA A 14 -5.71 5.59 0.39
C ALA A 14 -4.24 5.74 -0.05
N ALA A 15 -3.71 4.77 -0.80
CA ALA A 15 -2.37 4.87 -1.36
C ALA A 15 -2.28 6.00 -2.41
N ARG A 16 -3.31 6.13 -3.26
CA ARG A 16 -3.46 7.22 -4.23
C ARG A 16 -3.55 8.59 -3.56
N ASP A 17 -4.44 8.73 -2.58
CA ASP A 17 -4.67 9.99 -1.87
C ASP A 17 -3.38 10.51 -1.22
N ILE A 18 -2.60 9.60 -0.62
CA ILE A 18 -1.30 9.92 -0.03
C ILE A 18 -0.25 10.26 -1.09
N ALA A 19 -0.14 9.46 -2.15
CA ALA A 19 0.81 9.73 -3.24
C ALA A 19 0.48 11.02 -4.01
N SER A 20 -0.76 11.52 -3.93
CA SER A 20 -1.17 12.80 -4.52
C SER A 20 -0.62 14.02 -3.75
N ILE A 21 -0.17 13.85 -2.51
CA ILE A 21 0.30 14.94 -1.63
C ILE A 21 1.71 14.73 -1.05
N ALA A 22 2.35 13.60 -1.36
CA ALA A 22 3.68 13.20 -0.89
C ALA A 22 4.46 12.55 -2.04
N ASP A 23 5.79 12.38 -1.88
CA ASP A 23 6.62 11.70 -2.87
C ASP A 23 6.40 10.16 -2.90
N GLY A 24 5.53 9.65 -2.02
CA GLY A 24 5.10 8.26 -2.02
C GLY A 24 4.39 7.81 -0.73
N SER A 25 3.97 6.54 -0.74
CA SER A 25 3.28 5.86 0.36
C SER A 25 4.01 4.60 0.82
N VAL A 26 4.06 4.32 2.12
CA VAL A 26 4.58 3.07 2.71
C VAL A 26 3.43 2.26 3.30
N VAL A 27 3.35 0.99 2.92
CA VAL A 27 2.39 0.02 3.46
C VAL A 27 3.15 -1.13 4.09
N GLY A 28 3.03 -1.31 5.40
CA GLY A 28 3.70 -2.38 6.14
C GLY A 28 2.71 -3.29 6.86
N SER A 29 2.09 -2.78 7.93
CA SER A 29 1.20 -3.56 8.80
C SER A 29 0.05 -4.24 8.06
N ALA A 30 -0.50 -3.61 7.02
CA ALA A 30 -1.55 -4.24 6.22
C ALA A 30 -1.06 -5.51 5.50
N ILE A 31 0.15 -5.48 4.93
CA ILE A 31 0.75 -6.64 4.26
C ILE A 31 1.09 -7.73 5.28
N VAL A 32 1.71 -7.36 6.40
CA VAL A 32 2.05 -8.29 7.49
C VAL A 32 0.79 -9.00 8.00
N ASN A 33 -0.30 -8.26 8.24
CA ASN A 33 -1.56 -8.84 8.69
C ASN A 33 -2.12 -9.89 7.72
N LEU A 34 -1.96 -9.72 6.40
CA LEU A 34 -2.40 -10.73 5.43
C LEU A 34 -1.55 -12.01 5.53
N VAL A 35 -0.24 -11.85 5.71
CA VAL A 35 0.67 -12.98 5.89
C VAL A 35 0.34 -13.73 7.19
N GLU A 36 0.10 -13.02 8.29
CA GLU A 36 -0.30 -13.61 9.58
C GLU A 36 -1.65 -14.35 9.51
N GLN A 37 -2.57 -13.88 8.66
CA GLN A 37 -3.83 -14.57 8.36
C GLN A 37 -3.66 -15.83 7.51
N GLY A 38 -2.44 -16.20 7.13
CA GLY A 38 -2.17 -17.39 6.32
C GLY A 38 -2.60 -17.25 4.87
N LYS A 39 -2.71 -16.01 4.35
CA LYS A 39 -3.02 -15.77 2.94
C LYS A 39 -1.93 -16.33 2.04
N SER A 40 -2.34 -16.86 0.89
CA SER A 40 -1.38 -17.38 -0.09
C SER A 40 -0.48 -16.25 -0.62
N PRO A 41 0.77 -16.56 -1.03
CA PRO A 41 1.62 -15.56 -1.67
C PRO A 41 0.95 -14.85 -2.85
N ALA A 42 0.12 -15.56 -3.61
CA ALA A 42 -0.63 -14.98 -4.72
C ALA A 42 -1.65 -13.93 -4.26
N GLU A 43 -2.40 -14.18 -3.17
CA GLU A 43 -3.32 -13.20 -2.59
C GLU A 43 -2.58 -11.97 -2.04
N VAL A 44 -1.44 -12.17 -1.37
CA VAL A 44 -0.62 -11.07 -0.85
C VAL A 44 -0.06 -10.23 -2.00
N LEU A 45 0.46 -10.86 -3.04
CA LEU A 45 0.99 -10.16 -4.22
C LEU A 45 -0.09 -9.41 -4.98
N ALA A 46 -1.30 -9.97 -5.10
CA ALA A 46 -2.44 -9.27 -5.70
C ALA A 46 -2.81 -8.01 -4.91
N TYR A 47 -2.78 -8.10 -3.57
CA TYR A 47 -3.02 -6.94 -2.69
C TYR A 47 -1.93 -5.88 -2.83
N VAL A 48 -0.65 -6.28 -2.82
CA VAL A 48 0.49 -5.36 -3.06
C VAL A 48 0.37 -4.68 -4.41
N LYS A 49 0.01 -5.43 -5.46
CA LYS A 49 -0.21 -4.86 -6.79
C LYS A 49 -1.33 -3.82 -6.78
N ALA A 50 -2.46 -4.09 -6.13
CA ALA A 50 -3.55 -3.14 -6.06
C ALA A 50 -3.14 -1.83 -5.35
N LEU A 51 -2.36 -1.92 -4.27
CA LEU A 51 -1.81 -0.75 -3.58
C LEU A 51 -0.85 0.05 -4.47
N ALA A 52 0.04 -0.64 -5.19
CA ALA A 52 0.98 -0.01 -6.11
C ALA A 52 0.26 0.67 -7.30
N ASP A 53 -0.76 0.02 -7.86
CA ASP A 53 -1.59 0.60 -8.93
C ASP A 53 -2.31 1.87 -8.44
N GLY A 54 -2.82 1.86 -7.21
CA GLY A 54 -3.40 3.04 -6.57
C GLY A 54 -2.40 4.19 -6.45
N ALA A 55 -1.24 3.94 -5.85
CA ALA A 55 -0.18 4.94 -5.68
C ALA A 55 0.32 5.51 -7.03
N HIS A 56 0.48 4.69 -8.07
CA HIS A 56 0.90 5.14 -9.39
C HIS A 56 -0.19 5.85 -10.21
N SER A 57 -1.43 5.85 -9.74
CA SER A 57 -2.57 6.56 -10.36
C SER A 57 -2.85 7.94 -9.75
N ALA A 58 -1.99 8.37 -8.81
CA ALA A 58 -2.02 9.69 -8.19
C ALA A 58 -1.66 10.80 -9.19
#